data_AF-R7SL11-F1
#
_entry.id   AF-R7SL11-F1
#
_cell.length_a   1.000
_cell.length_b   1.000
_cell.length_c   1.000
_cell.angle_alpha   90.00
_cell.angle_beta   90.00
_cell.angle_gamma   90.00
#
_symmetry.space_group_name_H-M   'P 1'
#
loop_
_entity.id
_entity.type
_entity.pdbx_description
1 polymer ?
#
loop_
_entity_poly.entity_id
_entity_poly.type
_entity_poly.pdbx_seq_one_letter_code
_entity_poly.pdbx_strand_id
1 'polypeptide(L)'
;MGHVKNFAPGKAPKKLLDPPPASFLRPPASGLSYGAFPVMTLLSKGSTLDRGFPYISPECGVGVAPHPFVAHDVNEQDWRQFLHDVRVAGSLSPMNRVVSGLAPLALPGVGIIFGFFVVKGLDSMMRRTKKGPASQLIDHWNHYFFHPRCIHVGLTQGPPKTWKGRPDRSQGWDNNWRLIISYRPYTPM
;
A
#
# COMPACT_ATOMS: atom_id res chain seq x y z
N MET A 1 13.33 30.09 22.23
CA MET A 1 13.80 28.69 22.15
C MET A 1 12.61 27.79 21.82
N GLY A 2 12.55 27.25 20.60
CA GLY A 2 11.44 26.41 20.12
C GLY A 2 11.54 24.98 20.64
N HIS A 3 10.43 24.49 21.19
CA HIS A 3 10.28 23.15 21.75
C HIS A 3 10.28 22.11 20.61
N VAL A 4 11.39 21.40 20.41
CA VAL A 4 11.43 20.22 19.53
C VAL A 4 10.67 19.09 20.22
N LYS A 5 9.45 18.81 19.73
CA LYS A 5 8.67 17.65 20.17
C LYS A 5 9.34 16.39 19.64
N ASN A 6 10.09 15.73 20.52
CA ASN A 6 10.66 14.40 20.29
C ASN A 6 9.55 13.41 19.90
N PHE A 7 9.58 12.94 18.65
CA PHE A 7 8.72 11.84 18.21
C PHE A 7 9.32 10.52 18.68
N ALA A 8 8.68 9.93 19.70
CA ALA A 8 9.02 8.61 20.24
C ALA A 8 8.88 7.50 19.17
N PRO A 9 9.77 6.49 19.16
CA PRO A 9 9.70 5.37 18.24
C PRO A 9 8.51 4.46 18.57
N GLY A 10 7.72 4.08 17.57
CA GLY A 10 6.63 3.09 17.71
C GLY A 10 5.19 3.65 17.76
N LYS A 11 4.96 4.94 17.48
CA LYS A 11 3.59 5.47 17.38
C LYS A 11 2.93 5.07 16.06
N ALA A 12 1.94 4.20 16.22
CA ALA A 12 1.29 3.38 15.21
C ALA A 12 0.59 4.19 14.09
N PRO A 13 0.51 3.65 12.87
CA PRO A 13 -0.25 4.18 11.72
C PRO A 13 -1.66 4.70 12.03
N LYS A 14 -2.28 4.18 13.10
CA LYS A 14 -3.57 4.64 13.63
C LYS A 14 -3.60 6.13 13.99
N LYS A 15 -2.46 6.72 14.42
CA LYS A 15 -2.38 8.17 14.71
C LYS A 15 -2.39 9.04 13.45
N LEU A 16 -2.07 8.49 12.28
CA LEU A 16 -2.16 9.23 11.02
C LEU A 16 -3.62 9.38 10.55
N LEU A 17 -4.49 8.51 11.05
CA LEU A 17 -5.92 8.48 10.76
C LEU A 17 -6.73 9.05 11.94
N ASP A 18 -6.12 9.90 12.77
CA ASP A 18 -6.77 10.56 13.91
C ASP A 18 -6.66 12.09 13.75
N PRO A 19 -7.75 12.79 13.39
CA PRO A 19 -9.10 12.27 13.20
C PRO A 19 -9.24 11.40 11.92
N PRO A 20 -10.24 10.49 11.86
CA PRO A 20 -10.44 9.65 10.69
C PRO A 20 -10.73 10.50 9.44
N PRO A 21 -10.24 10.10 8.26
CA PRO A 21 -10.59 10.77 7.01
C PRO A 21 -12.12 10.88 6.86
N ALA A 22 -12.61 12.03 6.39
CA ALA A 22 -14.04 12.26 6.20
C ALA A 22 -14.70 11.19 5.29
N SER A 23 -13.92 10.63 4.36
CA SER A 23 -14.31 9.52 3.49
C SER A 23 -14.78 8.27 4.26
N PHE A 24 -14.27 8.04 5.48
CA PHE A 24 -14.65 6.87 6.30
C PHE A 24 -16.07 6.98 6.85
N LEU A 25 -16.61 8.21 6.93
CA LEU A 25 -17.98 8.46 7.37
C LEU A 25 -18.99 8.35 6.22
N ARG A 26 -18.53 8.32 4.97
CA ARG A 26 -19.40 8.26 3.79
C ARG A 26 -19.79 6.81 3.49
N PRO A 27 -21.08 6.43 3.62
CA PRO A 27 -21.53 5.10 3.24
C PRO A 27 -21.38 4.89 1.72
N PRO A 28 -21.20 3.65 1.24
CA PRO A 28 -21.24 3.34 -0.19
C PRO A 28 -22.58 3.75 -0.81
N ALA A 29 -22.55 4.38 -1.98
CA ALA A 29 -23.75 4.77 -2.71
C ALA A 29 -24.57 3.55 -3.14
N SER A 30 -25.85 3.47 -2.80
CA SER A 30 -26.71 2.31 -3.08
C SER A 30 -27.11 2.13 -4.55
N GLY A 31 -26.96 3.17 -5.39
CA GLY A 31 -27.35 3.17 -6.79
C GLY A 31 -26.28 2.73 -7.79
N LEU A 32 -25.09 2.31 -7.33
CA LEU A 32 -23.98 1.90 -8.20
C LEU A 32 -23.93 0.39 -8.38
N SER A 33 -23.33 -0.07 -9.48
CA SER A 33 -23.30 -1.48 -9.86
C SER A 33 -22.33 -2.33 -9.04
N TYR A 34 -21.23 -1.74 -8.55
CA TYR A 34 -20.12 -2.44 -7.86
C TYR A 34 -19.67 -3.73 -8.59
N GLY A 35 -19.63 -3.68 -9.92
CA GLY A 35 -19.31 -4.83 -10.77
C GLY A 35 -17.85 -5.28 -10.67
N ALA A 36 -17.56 -6.50 -11.12
CA ALA A 36 -16.19 -6.96 -11.22
C ALA A 36 -15.39 -6.12 -12.23
N PHE A 37 -14.12 -5.86 -11.92
CA PHE A 37 -13.21 -5.11 -12.80
C PHE A 37 -11.83 -5.78 -12.84
N PRO A 38 -11.06 -5.62 -13.94
CA PRO A 38 -9.73 -6.19 -14.06
C PRO A 38 -8.76 -5.57 -13.05
N VAL A 39 -7.74 -6.33 -12.64
CA VAL A 39 -6.73 -5.83 -11.69
C VAL A 39 -6.01 -4.62 -12.30
N MET A 40 -5.97 -3.52 -11.55
CA MET A 40 -5.26 -2.29 -11.94
C MET A 40 -4.00 -2.15 -11.09
N THR A 41 -2.98 -1.51 -11.63
CA THR A 41 -1.70 -1.30 -10.93
C THR A 41 -1.30 0.16 -10.96
N LEU A 42 -0.77 0.67 -9.85
CA LEU A 42 -0.14 1.98 -9.79
C LEU A 42 1.31 1.86 -9.31
N LEU A 43 2.25 2.33 -10.13
CA LEU A 43 3.68 2.33 -9.82
C LEU A 43 4.06 3.53 -8.95
N SER A 44 4.96 3.31 -7.99
CA SER A 44 5.53 4.38 -7.18
C SER A 44 6.44 5.30 -8.00
N LYS A 45 6.66 6.53 -7.51
CA LYS A 45 7.60 7.49 -8.11
C LYS A 45 9.08 7.14 -7.91
N GLY A 46 9.37 6.01 -7.26
CA GLY A 46 10.73 5.54 -6.97
C GLY A 46 10.73 4.24 -6.15
N SER A 47 11.91 3.78 -5.76
CA SER A 47 12.11 2.49 -5.07
C SER A 47 11.75 2.50 -3.57
N THR A 48 11.45 3.68 -3.00
CA THR A 48 11.09 3.85 -1.59
C THR A 48 9.69 4.46 -1.43
N LEU A 49 8.98 4.08 -0.36
CA LEU A 49 7.57 4.47 -0.15
C LEU A 49 7.36 5.96 0.18
N ASP A 50 8.38 6.65 0.69
CA ASP A 50 8.36 8.09 0.99
C ASP A 50 8.31 8.98 -0.28
N ARG A 51 8.78 8.44 -1.41
CA ARG A 51 8.59 9.06 -2.73
C ARG A 51 7.12 9.04 -3.14
N GLY A 52 6.34 8.14 -2.55
CA GLY A 52 4.91 8.00 -2.77
C GLY A 52 4.56 7.53 -4.18
N PHE A 53 3.29 7.76 -4.53
CA PHE A 53 2.70 7.38 -5.80
C PHE A 53 2.26 8.64 -6.56
N PRO A 54 2.14 8.60 -7.91
CA PRO A 54 1.54 9.68 -8.66
C PRO A 54 0.07 9.85 -8.28
N TYR A 55 -0.38 11.09 -8.16
CA TYR A 55 -1.77 11.42 -7.80
C TYR A 55 -2.67 11.36 -9.04
N ILE A 56 -2.71 10.18 -9.64
CA ILE A 56 -3.51 9.83 -10.80
C ILE A 56 -4.30 8.56 -10.49
N SER A 57 -5.40 8.33 -11.20
CA SER A 57 -6.06 7.03 -11.14
C SER A 57 -5.13 5.94 -11.69
N PRO A 58 -5.21 4.71 -11.16
CA PRO A 58 -4.58 3.55 -11.80
C PRO A 58 -5.07 3.43 -13.24
N GLU A 59 -4.21 2.93 -14.14
CA GLU A 59 -4.66 2.63 -15.50
C GLU A 59 -5.64 1.46 -15.46
N CYS A 60 -6.82 1.65 -16.03
CA CYS A 60 -7.77 0.59 -16.33
C CYS A 60 -7.61 0.18 -17.80
N GLY A 61 -7.78 -1.11 -18.11
CA GLY A 61 -7.67 -1.61 -19.48
C GLY A 61 -8.58 -0.84 -20.47
N VAL A 62 -8.19 -0.85 -21.74
CA VAL A 62 -8.95 -0.20 -22.83
C VAL A 62 -10.40 -0.73 -22.85
N GLY A 63 -11.38 0.17 -22.90
CA GLY A 63 -12.81 -0.19 -22.99
C GLY A 63 -13.55 -0.28 -21.64
N VAL A 64 -12.90 -0.05 -20.51
CA VAL A 64 -13.57 0.00 -19.20
C VAL A 64 -14.07 1.43 -18.93
N ALA A 65 -15.35 1.69 -19.24
CA ALA A 65 -16.02 2.96 -18.94
C ALA A 65 -17.41 2.70 -18.31
N PRO A 66 -17.79 3.39 -17.21
CA PRO A 66 -16.98 4.35 -16.46
C PRO A 66 -15.80 3.67 -15.72
N HIS A 67 -14.78 4.45 -15.35
CA HIS A 67 -13.62 3.94 -14.61
C HIS A 67 -14.09 3.23 -13.32
N PRO A 68 -13.48 2.09 -12.91
CA PRO A 68 -13.95 1.32 -11.75
C PRO A 68 -14.10 2.13 -10.46
N PHE A 69 -13.24 3.12 -10.23
CA PHE A 69 -13.40 4.04 -9.09
C PHE A 69 -14.76 4.76 -9.08
N VAL A 70 -15.22 5.25 -10.23
CA VAL A 70 -16.52 5.92 -10.33
C VAL A 70 -17.67 4.94 -10.09
N ALA A 71 -17.59 3.74 -10.68
CA ALA A 71 -18.59 2.68 -10.48
C ALA A 71 -18.63 2.12 -9.06
N HIS A 72 -17.66 2.47 -8.21
CA HIS A 72 -17.50 1.97 -6.84
C HIS A 72 -17.47 3.11 -5.80
N ASP A 73 -17.99 4.30 -6.10
CA ASP A 73 -18.04 5.45 -5.18
C ASP A 73 -16.67 5.87 -4.60
N VAL A 74 -15.61 5.80 -5.41
CA VAL A 74 -14.29 6.34 -5.10
C VAL A 74 -14.06 7.57 -5.95
N ASN A 75 -14.02 8.75 -5.30
CA ASN A 75 -13.73 9.99 -5.99
C ASN A 75 -12.23 10.33 -5.95
N GLU A 76 -11.86 11.36 -6.70
CA GLU A 76 -10.48 11.80 -6.81
C GLU A 76 -9.89 12.26 -5.46
N GLN A 77 -10.68 12.94 -4.64
CA GLN A 77 -10.24 13.44 -3.34
C GLN A 77 -9.94 12.30 -2.37
N ASP A 78 -10.78 11.26 -2.31
CA ASP A 78 -10.55 10.08 -1.46
C ASP A 78 -9.26 9.38 -1.88
N TRP A 79 -9.07 9.22 -3.19
CA TRP A 79 -7.88 8.56 -3.74
C TRP A 79 -6.60 9.37 -3.44
N ARG A 80 -6.63 10.69 -3.66
CA ARG A 80 -5.50 11.58 -3.35
C ARG A 80 -5.16 11.56 -1.85
N GLN A 81 -6.16 11.56 -0.97
CA GLN A 81 -5.95 11.46 0.47
C GLN A 81 -5.31 10.12 0.85
N PHE A 82 -5.81 9.01 0.31
CA PHE A 82 -5.22 7.69 0.52
C PHE A 82 -3.73 7.66 0.10
N LEU A 83 -3.40 8.15 -1.10
CA LEU A 83 -2.02 8.17 -1.59
C LEU A 83 -1.11 9.06 -0.74
N HIS A 84 -1.63 10.18 -0.24
CA HIS A 84 -0.93 11.04 0.71
C HIS A 84 -0.63 10.31 2.01
N ASP A 85 -1.62 9.65 2.62
CA ASP A 85 -1.46 8.93 3.87
C ASP A 85 -0.45 7.78 3.73
N VAL A 86 -0.49 7.04 2.61
CA VAL A 86 0.48 5.98 2.30
C VAL A 86 1.90 6.52 2.23
N ARG A 87 2.10 7.69 1.61
CA ARG A 87 3.40 8.36 1.54
C ARG A 87 3.90 8.76 2.93
N VAL A 88 3.04 9.35 3.76
CA VAL A 88 3.38 9.74 5.14
C VAL A 88 3.70 8.51 5.99
N ALA A 89 2.91 7.43 5.89
CA ALA A 89 3.21 6.18 6.57
C ALA A 89 4.53 5.54 6.06
N GLY A 90 4.82 5.68 4.77
CA GLY A 90 6.08 5.25 4.16
C GLY A 90 7.30 5.96 4.73
N SER A 91 7.22 7.28 4.98
CA SER A 91 8.33 8.05 5.57
C SER A 91 8.63 7.66 7.03
N LEU A 92 7.66 7.08 7.74
CA LEU A 92 7.83 6.59 9.12
C LEU A 92 8.50 5.20 9.20
N SER A 93 8.75 4.52 8.08
CA SER A 93 9.38 3.20 8.08
C SER A 93 10.86 3.28 8.48
N PRO A 94 11.36 2.49 9.46
CA PRO A 94 12.76 2.51 9.89
C PRO A 94 13.78 2.22 8.77
N MET A 95 13.38 1.50 7.71
CA MET A 95 14.26 1.24 6.56
C MET A 95 14.66 2.52 5.81
N ASN A 96 13.86 3.59 5.86
CA ASN A 96 14.20 4.88 5.25
C ASN A 96 15.21 5.70 6.08
N ARG A 97 15.40 5.37 7.36
CA ARG A 97 16.41 6.02 8.22
C ARG A 97 17.84 5.60 7.90
N VAL A 98 18.04 4.43 7.29
CA VAL A 98 19.38 3.92 6.97
C VAL A 98 19.97 4.60 5.72
N VAL A 99 19.12 5.14 4.84
CA VAL A 99 19.55 5.84 3.61
C VAL A 99 19.72 7.36 3.83
N SER A 100 19.25 7.88 4.97
CA SER A 100 19.37 9.29 5.35
C SER A 100 20.47 9.52 6.40
N GLY A 101 21.71 9.17 6.04
CA GLY A 101 22.92 9.89 6.49
C GLY A 101 23.29 9.93 7.98
N LEU A 102 22.62 9.21 8.88
CA LEU A 102 23.12 9.00 10.24
C LEU A 102 23.73 7.61 10.32
N ALA A 103 25.06 7.59 10.39
CA ALA A 103 25.86 6.40 10.59
C ALA A 103 25.22 5.47 11.64
N PRO A 104 25.14 4.15 11.40
CA PRO A 104 25.00 3.22 12.48
C PRO A 104 26.22 3.42 13.38
N LEU A 105 26.03 4.05 14.54
CA LEU A 105 26.98 3.93 15.63
C LEU A 105 27.14 2.44 15.86
N ALA A 106 28.32 1.94 15.49
CA ALA A 106 28.70 0.56 15.62
C ALA A 106 28.39 0.09 17.04
N LEU A 107 27.41 -0.80 17.18
CA LEU A 107 27.38 -1.71 18.32
C LEU A 107 28.35 -2.84 17.96
N PRO A 108 29.51 -2.94 18.63
CA PRO A 108 30.42 -4.05 18.37
C PRO A 108 29.76 -5.31 18.94
N GLY A 109 29.39 -6.23 18.04
CA GLY A 109 29.14 -7.62 18.42
C GLY A 109 27.73 -8.15 18.23
N VAL A 110 27.17 -8.07 17.02
CA VAL A 110 26.37 -9.19 16.47
C VAL A 110 26.58 -9.20 14.95
N GLY A 111 27.28 -10.22 14.45
CA GLY A 111 27.50 -10.40 13.01
C GLY A 111 26.17 -10.51 12.27
N ILE A 112 25.95 -9.60 11.32
CA ILE A 112 24.87 -9.72 10.33
C ILE A 112 25.31 -10.78 9.32
N ILE A 113 24.98 -12.04 9.60
CA ILE A 113 24.99 -13.09 8.59
C ILE A 113 23.71 -12.92 7.77
N PHE A 114 23.85 -12.31 6.59
CA PHE A 114 22.83 -12.32 5.56
C PHE A 114 22.65 -13.76 5.05
N GLY A 115 21.66 -14.45 5.59
CA GLY A 115 21.23 -15.75 5.09
C GLY A 115 19.82 -16.05 5.56
N PHE A 116 18.85 -16.08 4.65
CA PHE A 116 17.56 -16.72 4.91
C PHE A 116 17.11 -17.53 3.69
N PHE A 117 17.21 -18.84 3.84
CA PHE A 117 16.63 -19.84 2.96
C PHE A 117 15.11 -20.00 3.22
N VAL A 118 14.38 -20.16 2.11
CA VAL A 118 13.18 -20.97 1.80
C VAL A 118 12.17 -21.27 2.92
N VAL A 119 10.89 -20.92 2.67
CA VAL A 119 9.74 -21.71 3.14
C VAL A 119 9.00 -22.26 1.92
N LYS A 120 8.93 -23.59 1.86
CA LYS A 120 8.24 -24.42 0.87
C LYS A 120 6.85 -24.72 1.45
N GLY A 121 5.77 -24.46 0.72
CA GLY A 121 4.42 -24.81 1.16
C GLY A 121 3.33 -23.99 0.48
N LEU A 122 2.31 -24.67 0.00
CA LEU A 122 1.15 -24.22 -0.76
C LEU A 122 0.38 -23.05 -0.08
N ASP A 123 -0.40 -22.29 -0.86
CA ASP A 123 -1.17 -21.07 -0.50
C ASP A 123 -0.43 -19.71 -0.55
N SER A 124 0.12 -19.37 -1.72
CA SER A 124 0.83 -18.11 -1.96
C SER A 124 0.09 -17.20 -2.96
N MET A 125 -1.10 -16.72 -2.62
CA MET A 125 -1.67 -15.55 -3.33
C MET A 125 -1.67 -14.25 -2.51
N MET A 126 -1.72 -14.24 -1.17
CA MET A 126 -1.87 -12.95 -0.45
C MET A 126 -1.21 -12.82 0.94
N ARG A 127 -0.30 -13.72 1.36
CA ARG A 127 0.24 -13.64 2.73
C ARG A 127 1.70 -13.16 2.80
N ARG A 128 1.83 -11.98 3.41
CA ARG A 128 2.96 -11.52 4.23
C ARG A 128 4.19 -10.97 3.49
N THR A 129 4.05 -9.80 2.86
CA THR A 129 5.10 -8.79 3.02
C THR A 129 5.00 -8.26 4.46
N LYS A 130 6.13 -8.22 5.19
CA LYS A 130 6.18 -7.89 6.63
C LYS A 130 5.47 -6.54 6.89
N LYS A 131 4.63 -6.50 7.94
CA LYS A 131 3.68 -5.41 8.30
C LYS A 131 4.36 -4.07 8.61
N GLY A 132 4.89 -3.38 7.59
CA GLY A 132 5.38 -2.01 7.71
C GLY A 132 4.23 -1.03 8.01
N PRO A 133 4.54 0.19 8.51
CA PRO A 133 3.54 1.21 8.82
C PRO A 133 2.55 1.49 7.66
N ALA A 134 3.04 1.54 6.43
CA ALA A 134 2.23 1.73 5.22
C ALA A 134 1.25 0.56 4.97
N SER A 135 1.67 -0.69 5.20
CA SER A 135 0.78 -1.85 5.01
C SER A 135 -0.38 -1.81 6.01
N GLN A 136 -0.11 -1.49 7.27
CA GLN A 136 -1.16 -1.39 8.29
C GLN A 136 -2.12 -0.23 8.02
N LEU A 137 -1.61 0.89 7.49
CA LEU A 137 -2.44 2.01 7.05
C LEU A 137 -3.36 1.59 5.89
N ILE A 138 -2.81 0.88 4.89
CA ILE A 138 -3.59 0.35 3.77
C ILE A 138 -4.65 -0.63 4.26
N ASP A 139 -4.34 -1.48 5.25
CA ASP A 139 -5.33 -2.38 5.87
C ASP A 139 -6.49 -1.61 6.53
N HIS A 140 -6.22 -0.46 7.16
CA HIS A 140 -7.29 0.39 7.74
C HIS A 140 -8.15 1.03 6.65
N TRP A 141 -7.54 1.63 5.64
CA TRP A 141 -8.26 2.19 4.49
C TRP A 141 -9.09 1.13 3.77
N ASN A 142 -8.54 -0.06 3.61
CA ASN A 142 -9.24 -1.21 3.06
C ASN A 142 -10.47 -1.56 3.89
N HIS A 143 -10.33 -1.69 5.20
CA HIS A 143 -11.42 -2.07 6.09
C HIS A 143 -12.55 -1.04 6.12
N TYR A 144 -12.22 0.25 6.29
CA TYR A 144 -13.22 1.29 6.51
C TYR A 144 -13.77 1.94 5.22
N PHE A 145 -13.02 1.90 4.11
CA PHE A 145 -13.40 2.63 2.90
C PHE A 145 -13.51 1.74 1.66
N PHE A 146 -12.47 0.97 1.31
CA PHE A 146 -12.44 0.23 0.03
C PHE A 146 -13.24 -1.08 0.03
N HIS A 147 -13.21 -1.87 1.10
CA HIS A 147 -13.96 -3.15 1.17
C HIS A 147 -15.48 -2.95 1.10
N PRO A 148 -16.08 -1.96 1.79
CA PRO A 148 -17.49 -1.61 1.58
C PRO A 148 -17.82 -1.23 0.13
N ARG A 149 -16.82 -0.81 -0.65
CA ARG A 149 -16.91 -0.45 -2.06
C ARG A 149 -16.44 -1.55 -3.00
N CYS A 150 -16.35 -2.79 -2.54
CA CYS A 150 -15.89 -3.95 -3.33
C CYS A 150 -14.49 -3.81 -3.97
N ILE A 151 -13.60 -3.00 -3.36
CA ILE A 151 -12.23 -2.78 -3.82
C ILE A 151 -11.26 -3.29 -2.76
N HIS A 152 -10.17 -3.93 -3.19
CA HIS A 152 -9.04 -4.22 -2.34
C HIS A 152 -7.76 -3.62 -2.91
N VAL A 153 -7.05 -2.86 -2.07
CA VAL A 153 -5.74 -2.30 -2.40
C VAL A 153 -4.65 -3.09 -1.67
N GLY A 154 -3.77 -3.73 -2.42
CA GLY A 154 -2.58 -4.42 -1.91
C GLY A 154 -1.31 -3.61 -2.19
N LEU A 155 -0.26 -3.85 -1.40
CA LEU A 155 1.06 -3.24 -1.60
C LEU A 155 2.12 -4.32 -1.83
N THR A 156 2.82 -4.24 -2.96
CA THR A 156 3.89 -5.17 -3.33
C THR A 156 5.14 -4.41 -3.73
N GLN A 157 6.33 -4.99 -3.50
CA GLN A 157 7.61 -4.46 -3.99
C GLN A 157 8.22 -5.42 -5.00
N GLY A 158 8.80 -4.86 -6.06
CA GLY A 158 9.46 -5.62 -7.11
C GLY A 158 8.52 -6.09 -8.23
N PRO A 159 9.05 -6.81 -9.22
CA PRO A 159 8.31 -7.16 -10.42
C PRO A 159 7.08 -8.03 -10.10
N PRO A 160 6.01 -7.94 -10.92
CA PRO A 160 4.84 -8.79 -10.77
C PRO A 160 5.25 -10.26 -10.69
N LYS A 161 4.55 -11.03 -9.85
CA LYS A 161 4.75 -12.47 -9.83
C LYS A 161 3.94 -13.07 -10.99
N THR A 162 4.58 -13.96 -11.73
CA THR A 162 3.93 -14.87 -12.68
C THR A 162 2.87 -15.71 -11.95
N TRP A 163 1.97 -16.35 -12.70
CA TRP A 163 0.96 -17.28 -12.17
C TRP A 163 1.57 -18.43 -11.34
N LYS A 164 2.85 -18.76 -11.56
CA LYS A 164 3.62 -19.74 -10.76
C LYS A 164 4.20 -19.15 -9.47
N GLY A 165 3.86 -17.91 -9.12
CA GLY A 165 4.38 -17.19 -7.95
C GLY A 165 5.84 -16.73 -8.08
N ARG A 166 6.48 -16.92 -9.25
CA ARG A 166 7.87 -16.48 -9.49
C ARG A 166 7.90 -15.05 -9.99
N PRO A 167 8.88 -14.22 -9.58
CA PRO A 167 9.09 -12.90 -10.15
C PRO A 167 9.18 -12.99 -11.68
N ASP A 168 8.38 -12.21 -12.38
CA ASP A 168 8.47 -12.10 -13.83
C ASP A 168 9.75 -11.34 -14.19
N ARG A 169 10.78 -12.09 -14.58
CA ARG A 169 12.10 -11.54 -14.91
C ARG A 169 12.14 -10.87 -16.28
N SER A 170 11.10 -11.04 -17.11
CA SER A 170 11.01 -10.38 -18.42
C SER A 170 10.79 -8.87 -18.30
N GLN A 171 10.21 -8.41 -17.19
CA GLN A 171 9.99 -6.97 -16.92
C GLN A 171 11.21 -6.25 -16.33
N GLY A 172 12.36 -6.92 -16.24
CA GLY A 172 13.56 -6.36 -15.61
C GLY A 172 13.47 -6.36 -14.08
N TRP A 173 14.64 -6.30 -13.42
CA TRP A 173 14.69 -6.09 -11.98
C TRP A 173 14.44 -4.62 -11.68
N ASP A 174 13.22 -4.28 -11.27
CA ASP A 174 12.99 -3.05 -10.52
C ASP A 174 12.67 -3.35 -9.05
N ASN A 175 12.99 -2.39 -8.19
CA ASN A 175 12.68 -2.43 -6.77
C ASN A 175 11.52 -1.49 -6.42
N ASN A 176 10.69 -1.15 -7.42
CA ASN A 176 9.63 -0.19 -7.28
C ASN A 176 8.46 -0.79 -6.49
N TRP A 177 7.77 0.07 -5.76
CA TRP A 177 6.54 -0.29 -5.07
C TRP A 177 5.36 -0.19 -6.02
N ARG A 178 4.41 -1.08 -5.85
CA ARG A 178 3.20 -1.19 -6.65
C ARG A 178 2.00 -1.28 -5.73
N LEU A 179 1.01 -0.44 -5.99
CA LEU A 179 -0.33 -0.66 -5.48
C LEU A 179 -1.05 -1.56 -6.47
N ILE A 180 -1.63 -2.64 -5.97
CA ILE A 180 -2.43 -3.58 -6.73
C ILE A 180 -3.88 -3.36 -6.33
N ILE A 181 -4.71 -2.92 -7.26
CA ILE A 181 -6.12 -2.65 -7.03
C ILE A 181 -6.89 -3.79 -7.67
N SER A 182 -7.64 -4.52 -6.85
CA SER A 182 -8.38 -5.72 -7.28
C SER A 182 -9.82 -5.64 -6.84
N TYR A 183 -10.70 -6.26 -7.62
CA TYR A 183 -12.08 -6.47 -7.22
C TYR A 183 -12.14 -7.44 -6.04
N ARG A 184 -12.90 -7.07 -5.00
CA ARG A 184 -13.21 -7.94 -3.87
C ARG A 184 -14.72 -7.96 -3.69
N PRO A 185 -15.42 -9.08 -3.95
CA PRO A 185 -16.86 -9.13 -3.73
C PRO A 185 -17.18 -8.87 -2.26
N TYR A 186 -18.18 -8.00 -2.02
CA TYR A 186 -18.71 -7.79 -0.69
C TYR A 186 -19.33 -9.09 -0.19
N THR A 187 -18.72 -9.67 0.83
CA THR A 187 -19.24 -10.83 1.56
C THR A 187 -19.68 -10.30 2.92
N PRO A 188 -20.98 -10.04 3.14
CA PRO A 188 -21.46 -9.75 4.47
C PRO A 188 -21.17 -10.97 5.35
N MET A 189 -20.33 -10.79 6.38
CA MET A 189 -20.19 -11.73 7.49
C MET A 189 -21.36 -11.55 8.45
#